data_AF-A0A1B8WZ92-F1
#
_entry.id   AF-A0A1B8WZ92-F1
#
_cell.length_a   1.000
_cell.length_b   1.000
_cell.length_c   1.000
_cell.angle_alpha   90.00
_cell.angle_beta   90.00
_cell.angle_gamma   90.00
#
_symmetry.space_group_name_H-M   'P 1'
#
loop_
_entity.id
_entity.type
_entity.pdbx_description
1 polymer ?
#
loop_
_entity_poly.entity_id
_entity_poly.type
_entity_poly.pdbx_seq_one_letter_code
_entity_poly.pdbx_strand_id
1 'polypeptide(L)' 'MHENANPTAVDGMEKYGITPEAVGISIPVLRSIAKEIGNNHELALKLWEIDLRDTRILASIGGRTQRYFLPAGL' A
#
# COMPACT_ATOMS: atom_id res chain seq x y z
N MET A 1 -10.65 1.24 0.87
CA MET A 1 -9.80 1.93 1.88
C MET A 1 -10.55 2.14 3.20
N HIS A 2 -11.67 2.89 3.21
CA HIS A 2 -12.37 3.24 4.47
C HIS A 2 -12.83 2.05 5.33
N GLU A 3 -13.19 0.92 4.72
CA GLU A 3 -13.65 -0.28 5.45
C GLU A 3 -12.58 -0.91 6.37
N ASN A 4 -11.30 -0.69 6.09
CA ASN A 4 -10.18 -1.25 6.87
C ASN A 4 -9.43 -0.17 7.69
N ALA A 5 -10.00 1.03 7.78
CA ALA A 5 -9.39 2.13 8.53
C ALA A 5 -9.41 1.83 10.04
N ASN A 6 -8.33 2.18 10.74
CA ASN A 6 -8.21 2.05 12.18
C ASN A 6 -7.63 3.34 12.78
N PRO A 7 -8.48 4.25 13.27
CA PRO A 7 -8.05 5.50 13.87
C PRO A 7 -7.09 5.32 15.06
N THR A 8 -7.30 4.31 15.91
CA THR A 8 -6.41 4.04 17.06
C THR A 8 -5.00 3.61 16.62
N ALA A 9 -4.86 3.04 15.42
CA ALA A 9 -3.55 2.74 14.85
C ALA A 9 -2.80 4.03 14.44
N VAL A 10 -3.52 5.09 14.06
CA VAL A 10 -2.93 6.40 13.71
C VAL A 10 -2.27 7.03 14.94
N ASP A 11 -2.91 6.97 16.11
CA ASP A 11 -2.33 7.47 17.37
C ASP A 11 -1.01 6.75 17.75
N GLY A 12 -0.90 5.47 17.39
CA GLY A 12 0.33 4.70 17.56
C GLY A 12 1.45 5.11 16.60
N MET A 13 1.09 5.57 15.39
CA MET A 13 2.04 5.96 14.34
C MET A 13 2.81 7.24 14.71
N GLU A 14 2.16 8.20 15.38
CA GLU A 14 2.80 9.43 15.84
C GLU A 14 4.03 9.15 16.74
N LYS A 15 3.93 8.13 17.59
CA LYS A 15 5.03 7.71 18.50
C LYS A 15 6.29 7.27 17.76
N TYR A 16 6.15 6.89 16.49
CA TYR A 16 7.25 6.48 15.62
C TYR A 16 7.64 7.56 14.59
N GLY A 17 7.17 8.81 14.77
CA GLY A 17 7.47 9.93 13.88
C GLY A 17 6.77 9.84 12.52
N ILE A 18 5.71 9.04 12.41
CA ILE A 18 4.90 8.93 11.19
C ILE A 18 3.82 10.00 11.28
N THR A 19 4.02 11.09 10.54
CA THR A 19 3.17 12.28 10.50
C THR A 19 2.31 12.52 9.25
N PRO A 20 2.40 11.76 8.12
CA PRO A 20 1.49 12.00 7.00
C PRO A 20 0.05 11.59 7.35
N GLU A 21 -0.93 12.21 6.70
CA GLU A 21 -2.34 11.84 6.83
C GLU A 21 -2.52 10.35 6.54
N ALA A 22 -3.07 9.62 7.51
CA ALA A 22 -3.23 8.18 7.45
C ALA A 22 -4.61 7.79 7.97
N VAL A 23 -5.16 6.73 7.38
CA VAL A 23 -6.40 6.10 7.85
C VAL A 23 -6.11 4.86 8.71
N GLY A 24 -4.82 4.50 8.87
CA GLY A 24 -4.39 3.48 9.82
C GLY A 24 -4.54 2.04 9.30
N ILE A 25 -4.45 1.83 7.99
CA ILE A 25 -4.57 0.48 7.42
C ILE A 25 -3.27 -0.29 7.66
N SER A 26 -3.39 -1.51 8.17
CA SER A 26 -2.22 -2.35 8.41
C SER A 26 -1.52 -2.79 7.11
N ILE A 27 -0.20 -2.93 7.14
CA ILE A 27 0.58 -3.42 5.98
C ILE A 27 0.09 -4.77 5.44
N PRO A 28 -0.28 -5.78 6.27
CA PRO A 28 -0.85 -7.03 5.77
C PRO A 28 -2.11 -6.84 4.92
N VAL A 29 -3.02 -5.93 5.33
CA VAL A 29 -4.23 -5.61 4.57
C VAL A 29 -3.87 -4.96 3.23
N LEU A 30 -2.95 -3.97 3.23
CA LEU A 30 -2.49 -3.34 2.00
C LEU A 30 -1.86 -4.36 1.02
N ARG A 31 -1.16 -5.37 1.55
CA ARG A 31 -0.61 -6.46 0.72
C ARG A 31 -1.70 -7.37 0.15
N SER A 32 -2.77 -7.66 0.91
CA SER A 32 -3.92 -8.43 0.41
C SER A 32 -4.59 -7.69 -0.74
N ILE A 33 -4.89 -6.39 -0.54
CA ILE A 33 -5.50 -5.53 -1.55
C ILE A 33 -4.62 -5.46 -2.81
N ALA A 34 -3.30 -5.29 -2.66
CA ALA A 34 -2.39 -5.26 -3.80
C ALA A 34 -2.36 -6.60 -4.57
N LYS A 35 -2.50 -7.73 -3.87
CA LYS A 35 -2.57 -9.05 -4.49
C LYS A 35 -3.85 -9.23 -5.32
N GLU A 36 -4.97 -8.71 -4.83
CA GLU A 36 -6.27 -8.76 -5.52
C GLU A 36 -6.31 -7.85 -6.75
N ILE A 37 -5.78 -6.63 -6.62
CA ILE A 37 -5.72 -5.63 -7.70
C ILE A 37 -4.73 -6.05 -8.80
N GLY A 38 -3.65 -6.74 -8.42
CA GLY A 38 -2.55 -7.09 -9.32
C GLY A 38 -1.73 -5.88 -9.76
N ASN A 39 -0.96 -6.05 -10.84
CA ASN A 39 -0.10 -5.00 -11.38
C ASN A 39 -0.89 -4.07 -12.30
N ASN A 40 -1.29 -2.91 -11.80
CA ASN A 40 -1.97 -1.87 -12.58
C ASN A 40 -1.28 -0.51 -12.37
N HIS A 41 -0.49 -0.10 -13.37
CA HIS A 41 0.30 1.12 -13.30
C HIS A 41 -0.56 2.39 -13.27
N GLU A 42 -1.65 2.43 -14.05
CA GLU A 42 -2.57 3.58 -14.06
C GLU A 42 -3.23 3.77 -12.69
N LEU A 43 -3.67 2.66 -12.07
CA LEU A 43 -4.23 2.70 -10.74
C LEU A 43 -3.18 3.09 -9.69
N ALA A 44 -1.93 2.62 -9.82
CA ALA A 44 -0.85 3.04 -8.93
C ALA A 44 -0.60 4.55 -8.99
N LEU A 45 -0.65 5.17 -10.18
CA LEU A 45 -0.55 6.62 -10.33
C LEU A 45 -1.71 7.35 -9.65
N LYS A 46 -2.96 6.91 -9.89
CA LYS A 46 -4.15 7.49 -9.22
C LYS A 46 -4.09 7.37 -7.69
N LEU A 47 -3.59 6.24 -7.19
CA LEU A 47 -3.38 6.01 -5.76
C LEU A 47 -2.27 6.91 -5.20
N TRP A 48 -1.23 7.19 -5.97
CA TRP A 48 -0.13 8.06 -5.55
C TRP A 48 -0.53 9.53 -5.42
N GLU A 49 -1.43 10.00 -6.28
CA GLU A 49 -1.99 11.36 -6.24
C GLU A 49 -2.82 11.63 -4.99
N ILE A 50 -3.33 10.58 -4.33
CA ILE A 50 -4.03 10.71 -3.06
C ILE A 50 -2.97 10.89 -1.95
N ASP A 51 -2.98 12.06 -1.30
CA ASP A 51 -2.03 12.44 -0.25
C ASP A 51 -2.26 11.74 1.10
N LEU A 52 -2.68 10.48 1.06
CA LEU A 52 -2.79 9.60 2.22
C LEU A 52 -1.65 8.58 2.20
N ARG A 53 -1.01 8.40 3.37
CA ARG A 53 0.09 7.47 3.57
C ARG A 53 -0.24 6.07 3.07
N ASP A 54 -1.39 5.53 3.47
CA ASP A 54 -1.79 4.15 3.17
C ASP A 54 -2.00 3.95 1.66
N THR A 55 -2.49 4.98 0.97
CA THR A 55 -2.70 4.97 -0.48
C THR A 55 -1.39 5.01 -1.25
N ARG A 56 -0.40 5.82 -0.80
CA ARG A 56 0.95 5.83 -1.37
C ARG A 56 1.71 4.53 -1.12
N ILE A 57 1.54 3.93 0.06
CA ILE A 57 2.08 2.59 0.34
C ILE A 57 1.44 1.57 -0.63
N LEU A 58 0.12 1.61 -0.80
CA LEU A 58 -0.57 0.70 -1.73
C LEU A 58 -0.08 0.87 -3.17
N ALA A 59 0.04 2.11 -3.65
CA ALA A 59 0.59 2.44 -4.97
C ALA A 59 1.99 1.83 -5.17
N SER A 60 2.85 1.96 -4.16
CA SER A 60 4.22 1.43 -4.17
C SER A 60 4.28 -0.11 -4.17
N ILE A 61 3.29 -0.78 -3.58
CA ILE A 61 3.20 -2.24 -3.55
C ILE A 61 2.68 -2.77 -4.89
N GLY A 62 1.58 -2.21 -5.41
CA GLY A 62 0.92 -2.65 -6.65
C GLY A 62 1.64 -2.26 -7.94
N GLY A 63 2.57 -1.30 -7.88
CA GLY A 63 3.40 -0.89 -9.02
C GLY A 63 4.63 -1.77 -9.30
N ARG A 64 4.88 -2.83 -8.50
CA ARG A 64 6.08 -3.67 -8.70
C ARG A 64 5.94 -4.52 -9.96
N THR A 65 6.71 -4.14 -10.98
CA THR A 65 6.90 -4.89 -12.22
C THR A 65 7.11 -6.37 -11.93
N GLN A 66 6.55 -7.21 -12.80
CA GLN A 66 6.55 -8.66 -12.72
C GLN A 66 7.90 -9.16 -12.19
N ARG A 67 7.88 -9.76 -10.99
CA ARG A 67 9.03 -10.45 -10.42
C ARG A 67 9.48 -11.44 -11.50
N TYR A 68 10.64 -11.18 -12.12
CA TYR A 68 11.22 -12.11 -13.09
C TYR A 68 11.22 -13.47 -12.42
N PHE A 69 10.35 -14.35 -12.90
CA PHE A 69 10.48 -15.77 -12.66
C PHE A 69 11.71 -16.17 -13.47
N LEU A 70 12.89 -16.10 -12.85
CA LEU A 70 14.03 -16.83 -13.36
C LEU A 70 13.66 -18.31 -13.15
N PRO A 71 13.38 -19.08 -14.22
CA PRO A 71 13.25 -20.51 -14.05
C PRO A 71 14.60 -21.01 -13.50
N ALA A 72 14.56 -21.68 -12.35
CA ALA A 72 15.71 -22.42 -11.87
C ALA A 72 15.97 -23.56 -12.88
N GLY A 73 16.98 -23.37 -13.72
CA GLY A 73 17.46 -24.39 -14.67
C GLY A 73 17.61 -23.86 -16.10
N LEU A 74 18.79 -23.33 -16.41
CA LEU A 74 19.42 -23.48 -17.72
C LEU A 74 20.89 -23.83 -17.50
#